data_AF-A0A9P6LXJ2-F1
#
_entry.id   AF-A0A9P6LXJ2-F1
#
_cell.length_a   1.000
_cell.length_b   1.000
_cell.length_c   1.000
_cell.angle_alpha   90.00
_cell.angle_beta   90.00
_cell.angle_gamma   90.00
#
_symmetry.space_group_name_H-M   'P 1'
#
loop_
_entity.id
_entity.type
_entity.pdbx_description
1 polymer ?
#
loop_
_entity_poly.entity_id
_entity_poly.type
_entity_poly.pdbx_seq_one_letter_code
_entity_poly.pdbx_strand_id
1 'polypeptide(L)'
;MRLCGIDIKKHHVRNKNRQAPKSEDVYLLLLVKLYRFLARRTDSAFNKVVLKRLFMSRVNRPPMSVSRVARNMAGKDGKTAVVVGTVTDDNRFLEVPKLSIACLRITKTAKARILKAGGEVITFDQLALRAPTGANTVLLRGKKNTREA
;
A
#
# COMPACT_ATOMS: atom_id res chain seq x y z
N MET A 1 1.85 -11.88 -53.93
CA MET A 1 1.51 -12.82 -52.84
C MET A 1 0.70 -12.05 -51.79
N ARG A 2 -0.64 -12.17 -51.78
CA ARG A 2 -1.49 -11.46 -50.80
C ARG A 2 -1.46 -12.24 -49.49
N LEU A 3 -0.86 -11.65 -48.44
CA LEU A 3 -1.00 -12.14 -47.08
C LEU A 3 -2.50 -12.09 -46.72
N CYS A 4 -3.10 -13.26 -46.54
CA CYS A 4 -4.46 -13.42 -46.04
C CYS A 4 -4.54 -12.76 -44.64
N GLY A 5 -5.40 -11.74 -44.49
CA GLY A 5 -5.59 -11.06 -43.21
C GLY A 5 -6.14 -12.03 -42.17
N ILE A 6 -5.48 -12.12 -41.01
CA ILE A 6 -5.95 -12.93 -39.90
C ILE A 6 -7.16 -12.22 -39.28
N ASP A 7 -8.32 -12.86 -39.32
CA ASP A 7 -9.55 -12.37 -38.66
C ASP A 7 -9.43 -12.55 -37.15
N ILE A 8 -9.17 -11.45 -36.43
CA ILE A 8 -8.99 -11.43 -34.98
C ILE A 8 -10.14 -10.65 -34.36
N LYS A 9 -10.94 -11.28 -33.49
CA LYS A 9 -12.12 -10.67 -32.82
C LYS A 9 -11.90 -9.32 -32.13
N LYS A 10 -10.66 -8.97 -31.77
CA LYS A 10 -10.31 -7.69 -31.14
C LYS A 10 -9.02 -7.14 -31.74
N HIS A 11 -9.16 -6.12 -32.58
CA HIS A 11 -8.02 -5.36 -33.08
C HIS A 11 -7.53 -4.37 -32.01
N HIS A 12 -6.20 -4.23 -31.87
CA HIS A 12 -5.53 -3.23 -31.02
C HIS A 12 -5.78 -3.31 -29.50
N VAL A 13 -5.70 -4.51 -28.91
CA VAL A 13 -5.77 -4.67 -27.45
C VAL A 13 -4.52 -4.07 -26.78
N ARG A 14 -4.66 -2.90 -26.14
CA ARG A 14 -3.58 -2.24 -25.37
C ARG A 14 -3.79 -2.38 -23.88
N ASN A 15 -2.72 -2.69 -23.15
CA ASN A 15 -2.74 -2.76 -21.68
C ASN A 15 -2.76 -1.33 -21.09
N LYS A 16 -3.88 -0.95 -20.46
CA LYS A 16 -4.04 0.37 -19.82
C LYS A 16 -3.44 0.45 -18.41
N ASN A 17 -2.90 -0.66 -17.88
CA ASN A 17 -2.34 -0.68 -16.53
C ASN A 17 -1.00 0.04 -16.47
N ARG A 18 -0.78 0.78 -15.37
CA ARG A 18 0.50 1.46 -15.11
C ARG A 18 1.59 0.44 -14.81
N GLN A 19 2.73 0.57 -15.49
CA GLN A 19 3.94 -0.25 -15.29
C GLN A 19 5.01 0.42 -14.42
N ALA A 20 4.87 1.73 -14.20
CA ALA A 20 5.75 2.56 -13.39
C ALA A 20 4.93 3.67 -12.70
N PRO A 21 5.42 4.24 -11.57
CA PRO A 21 4.81 5.45 -11.02
C PRO A 21 5.03 6.61 -12.00
N LYS A 22 4.05 7.54 -12.07
CA LYS A 22 4.20 8.81 -12.82
C LYS A 22 5.05 9.84 -12.06
N SER A 23 5.23 9.64 -10.76
CA SER A 23 5.94 10.58 -9.87
C SER A 23 7.45 10.47 -10.06
N GLU A 24 8.13 11.61 -10.01
CA GLU A 24 9.60 11.73 -10.10
C GLU A 24 10.31 11.70 -8.74
N ASP A 25 9.54 11.62 -7.65
CA ASP A 25 10.06 11.47 -6.28
C ASP A 25 11.05 10.29 -6.16
N VAL A 26 12.31 10.62 -5.88
CA VAL A 26 13.43 9.69 -5.79
C VAL A 26 13.19 8.62 -4.73
N TYR A 27 12.60 8.95 -3.58
CA TYR A 27 12.36 7.99 -2.51
C TYR A 27 11.32 6.94 -2.93
N LEU A 28 10.27 7.37 -3.62
CA LEU A 28 9.27 6.45 -4.17
C LEU A 28 9.89 5.55 -5.26
N LEU A 29 10.76 6.09 -6.10
CA LEU A 29 11.44 5.33 -7.15
C LEU A 29 12.38 4.28 -6.58
N LEU A 30 13.13 4.58 -5.51
CA LEU A 30 13.95 3.62 -4.79
C LEU A 30 13.10 2.49 -4.19
N LEU A 31 11.97 2.85 -3.56
CA LEU A 31 11.06 1.86 -2.99
C LEU A 31 10.46 0.95 -4.08
N VAL A 32 10.13 1.52 -5.25
CA VAL A 32 9.67 0.76 -6.41
C VAL A 32 10.74 -0.20 -6.91
N LYS A 33 12.01 0.22 -6.98
CA LYS A 33 13.12 -0.68 -7.37
C LYS A 33 13.23 -1.85 -6.41
N LEU A 34 13.16 -1.59 -5.10
CA LEU A 34 13.19 -2.62 -4.05
C LEU A 34 12.02 -3.60 -4.17
N TYR A 35 10.77 -3.13 -4.23
CA TYR A 35 9.61 -4.01 -4.35
C TYR A 35 9.50 -4.69 -5.72
N ARG A 36 10.11 -4.13 -6.77
CA ARG A 36 10.23 -4.80 -8.08
C ARG A 36 11.20 -5.97 -8.02
N PHE A 37 12.32 -5.82 -7.30
CA PHE A 37 13.23 -6.92 -7.04
C PHE A 37 12.55 -8.03 -6.22
N LEU A 38 11.90 -7.68 -5.11
CA LEU A 38 11.20 -8.65 -4.25
C LEU A 38 10.04 -9.34 -4.99
N ALA A 39 9.21 -8.61 -5.73
CA ALA A 39 8.09 -9.19 -6.47
C ALA A 39 8.55 -10.20 -7.55
N ARG A 40 9.77 -10.02 -8.08
CA ARG A 40 10.36 -10.93 -9.07
C ARG A 40 11.06 -12.14 -8.43
N ARG A 41 11.63 -12.00 -7.23
CA ARG A 41 12.52 -13.01 -6.62
C ARG A 41 11.89 -13.82 -5.49
N THR A 42 10.84 -13.32 -4.84
CA THR A 42 10.31 -13.94 -3.61
C THR A 42 8.96 -14.64 -3.79
N ASP A 43 8.46 -14.77 -5.04
CA ASP A 43 7.17 -15.36 -5.45
C ASP A 43 5.92 -15.04 -4.60
N SER A 44 5.99 -14.02 -3.75
CA SER A 44 4.89 -13.62 -2.89
C SER A 44 3.90 -12.72 -3.62
N ALA A 45 2.61 -13.10 -3.58
CA ALA A 45 1.52 -12.28 -4.09
C ALA A 45 1.44 -10.92 -3.38
N PHE A 46 1.84 -10.85 -2.10
CA PHE A 46 1.90 -9.60 -1.34
C PHE A 46 2.78 -8.55 -2.02
N ASN A 47 4.01 -8.92 -2.40
CA ASN A 47 4.96 -8.02 -3.06
C ASN A 47 4.45 -7.52 -4.42
N LYS A 48 3.81 -8.41 -5.20
CA LYS A 48 3.16 -8.05 -6.47
C LYS A 48 2.05 -7.01 -6.26
N VAL A 49 1.25 -7.16 -5.19
CA VAL A 49 0.18 -6.21 -4.85
C VAL A 49 0.73 -4.88 -4.33
N VAL A 50 1.75 -4.89 -3.47
CA VAL A 50 2.40 -3.67 -2.95
C VAL A 50 3.01 -2.87 -4.10
N LEU A 51 3.77 -3.53 -4.99
CA LEU A 51 4.36 -2.89 -6.18
C LEU A 51 3.29 -2.21 -7.05
N LYS A 52 2.19 -2.93 -7.34
CA LYS A 52 1.07 -2.36 -8.11
C LYS A 52 0.45 -1.14 -7.41
N ARG A 53 0.38 -1.14 -6.08
CA ARG A 53 -0.15 -0.01 -5.30
C ARG A 53 0.80 1.19 -5.28
N LEU A 54 2.11 0.98 -5.33
CA LEU A 54 3.08 2.09 -5.44
C LEU A 54 2.93 2.88 -6.75
N PHE A 55 2.49 2.23 -7.83
CA PHE A 55 2.23 2.90 -9.12
C PHE A 55 0.93 3.74 -9.15
N MET A 56 0.06 3.56 -8.16
CA MET A 56 -1.25 4.20 -8.14
C MET A 56 -1.14 5.72 -7.94
N SER A 57 -2.03 6.46 -8.60
CA SER A 57 -2.21 7.90 -8.37
C SER A 57 -2.65 8.17 -6.93
N ARG A 58 -2.47 9.41 -6.48
CA ARG A 58 -2.90 9.87 -5.14
C ARG A 58 -4.38 9.56 -4.89
N VAL A 59 -5.23 9.80 -5.88
CA VAL A 59 -6.67 9.48 -5.85
C VAL A 59 -6.93 7.99 -5.56
N ASN A 60 -6.11 7.10 -6.13
CA ASN A 60 -6.25 5.66 -5.95
C ASN A 60 -5.58 5.13 -4.67
N ARG A 61 -4.89 6.00 -3.93
CA ARG A 61 -4.30 5.75 -2.61
C ARG A 61 -4.95 6.68 -1.58
N PRO A 62 -6.26 6.50 -1.30
CA PRO A 62 -6.97 7.34 -0.33
C PRO A 62 -6.34 7.20 1.07
N PRO A 63 -6.36 8.26 1.90
CA PRO A 63 -5.87 8.20 3.26
C PRO A 63 -6.71 7.23 4.11
N MET A 64 -6.10 6.70 5.18
CA MET A 64 -6.78 5.88 6.17
C MET A 64 -6.63 6.48 7.56
N SER A 65 -7.73 6.58 8.30
CA SER A 65 -7.71 7.01 9.70
C SER A 65 -7.18 5.91 10.62
N VAL A 66 -6.55 6.28 11.73
CA VAL A 66 -6.14 5.34 12.80
C VAL A 66 -7.33 4.52 13.30
N SER A 67 -8.50 5.14 13.46
CA SER A 67 -9.73 4.46 13.87
C SER A 67 -10.13 3.31 12.93
N ARG A 68 -9.97 3.51 11.62
CA ARG A 68 -10.28 2.48 10.61
C ARG A 68 -9.21 1.38 10.56
N VAL A 69 -7.95 1.73 10.82
CA VAL A 69 -6.89 0.73 10.98
C VAL A 69 -7.18 -0.15 12.19
N ALA A 70 -7.46 0.44 13.36
CA ALA A 70 -7.78 -0.29 14.58
C ALA A 70 -8.95 -1.26 14.38
N ARG A 71 -10.05 -0.80 13.77
CA ARG A 71 -11.22 -1.66 13.47
C ARG A 71 -10.88 -2.85 12.58
N ASN A 72 -10.04 -2.66 11.55
CA ASN A 72 -9.67 -3.75 10.64
C ASN A 72 -8.64 -4.73 11.23
N MET A 73 -7.96 -4.30 12.29
CA MET A 73 -6.98 -5.06 13.05
C MET A 73 -7.56 -5.73 14.29
N ALA A 74 -8.83 -5.47 14.64
CA ALA A 74 -9.51 -6.18 15.71
C ALA A 74 -9.47 -7.69 15.47
N GLY A 75 -9.01 -8.45 16.47
CA GLY A 75 -8.82 -9.91 16.40
C GLY A 75 -7.62 -10.37 15.55
N LYS A 76 -6.70 -9.46 15.20
CA LYS A 76 -5.48 -9.76 14.43
C LYS A 76 -4.23 -9.29 15.16
N ASP A 77 -4.15 -9.67 16.43
CA ASP A 77 -3.06 -9.28 17.31
C ASP A 77 -1.72 -9.83 16.81
N GLY A 78 -0.65 -9.08 17.04
CA GLY A 78 0.71 -9.44 16.59
C GLY A 78 0.99 -9.26 15.10
N LYS A 79 0.01 -8.87 14.28
CA LYS A 79 0.21 -8.60 12.85
C LYS A 79 0.51 -7.13 12.56
N THR A 80 1.31 -6.87 11.54
CA THR A 80 1.59 -5.50 11.08
C THR A 80 0.55 -5.04 10.06
N ALA A 81 -0.10 -3.92 10.32
CA ALA A 81 -1.02 -3.28 9.38
C ALA A 81 -0.24 -2.55 8.29
N VAL A 82 -0.41 -2.94 7.03
CA VAL A 82 0.31 -2.35 5.89
C VAL A 82 -0.63 -1.46 5.08
N VAL A 83 -0.26 -0.19 4.96
CA VAL A 83 -1.04 0.84 4.25
C VAL A 83 -0.17 1.53 3.20
N VAL A 84 -0.38 1.22 1.93
CA VAL A 84 0.30 1.91 0.81
C VAL A 84 -0.39 3.25 0.56
N GLY A 85 -0.14 4.22 1.44
CA GLY A 85 -0.78 5.54 1.42
C GLY A 85 -0.50 6.33 2.68
N THR A 86 -1.34 7.32 2.95
CA THR A 86 -1.23 8.18 4.13
C THR A 86 -2.09 7.66 5.27
N VAL A 87 -1.55 7.61 6.49
CA VAL A 87 -2.30 7.36 7.71
C VAL A 87 -2.56 8.69 8.43
N THR A 88 -3.83 8.96 8.73
CA THR A 88 -4.29 10.22 9.35
C THR A 88 -4.89 9.96 10.73
N ASP A 89 -4.89 10.99 11.57
CA ASP A 89 -5.50 10.93 12.89
C ASP A 89 -7.04 10.99 12.81
N ASP A 90 -7.70 10.56 13.89
CA ASP A 90 -9.13 10.71 14.11
C ASP A 90 -9.37 11.10 15.57
N ASN A 91 -9.63 12.39 15.80
CA ASN A 91 -9.78 12.95 17.14
C ASN A 91 -10.95 12.35 17.92
N ARG A 92 -11.96 11.79 17.23
CA ARG A 92 -13.13 11.16 17.84
C ARG A 92 -12.81 9.80 18.44
N PHE A 93 -11.73 9.18 18.00
CA PHE A 93 -11.29 7.89 18.50
C PHE A 93 -10.35 8.13 19.66
N LEU A 94 -10.81 7.97 20.91
CA LEU A 94 -10.10 8.42 22.11
C LEU A 94 -8.92 7.52 22.48
N GLU A 95 -9.17 6.21 22.56
CA GLU A 95 -8.17 5.21 22.96
C GLU A 95 -7.64 4.48 21.73
N VAL A 96 -6.34 4.64 21.48
CA VAL A 96 -5.66 3.94 20.38
C VAL A 96 -5.04 2.66 20.94
N PRO A 97 -5.40 1.47 20.45
CA PRO A 97 -4.76 0.23 20.87
C PRO A 97 -3.30 0.17 20.38
N LYS A 98 -2.51 -0.74 20.95
CA LYS A 98 -1.15 -1.00 20.47
C LYS A 98 -1.18 -1.53 19.04
N LEU A 99 -0.70 -0.73 18.08
CA LEU A 99 -0.71 -1.06 16.66
C LEU A 99 0.72 -1.01 16.09
N SER A 100 1.06 -2.02 15.27
CA SER A 100 2.24 -1.98 14.38
C SER A 100 1.76 -1.59 12.98
N ILE A 101 2.23 -0.44 12.46
CA ILE A 101 1.76 0.11 11.18
C ILE A 101 2.92 0.39 10.24
N ALA A 102 2.89 -0.19 9.04
CA ALA A 102 3.76 0.16 7.93
C ALA A 102 3.02 1.09 6.94
N CYS A 103 3.54 2.30 6.69
CA CYS A 103 2.91 3.24 5.77
C CYS A 103 3.90 4.11 4.99
N LEU A 104 3.42 4.79 3.94
CA LEU A 104 4.25 5.72 3.15
C LEU A 104 4.40 7.07 3.87
N ARG A 105 3.29 7.56 4.45
CA ARG A 105 3.26 8.82 5.19
C ARG A 105 2.32 8.69 6.36
N ILE A 106 2.68 9.33 7.47
CA ILE A 106 1.83 9.45 8.65
C ILE A 106 1.73 10.92 9.08
N THR A 107 0.58 11.35 9.59
CA THR A 107 0.45 12.67 10.21
C THR A 107 1.18 12.69 11.56
N LYS A 108 1.73 13.86 11.94
CA LYS A 108 2.48 14.02 13.20
C LYS A 108 1.65 13.62 14.42
N THR A 109 0.37 14.02 14.43
CA THR A 109 -0.57 13.71 15.52
C THR A 109 -0.86 12.21 15.61
N ALA A 110 -1.16 11.55 14.49
CA ALA A 110 -1.37 10.11 14.45
C ALA A 110 -0.14 9.34 14.96
N LYS A 111 1.06 9.74 14.50
CA LYS A 111 2.33 9.13 14.94
C LYS A 111 2.51 9.25 16.46
N ALA A 112 2.31 10.43 17.03
CA ALA A 112 2.43 10.65 18.47
C ALA A 112 1.47 9.77 19.28
N ARG A 113 0.22 9.61 18.82
CA ARG A 113 -0.79 8.78 19.49
C ARG A 113 -0.48 7.29 19.45
N ILE A 114 -0.02 6.80 18.30
CA ILE A 114 0.38 5.39 18.14
C ILE A 114 1.58 5.07 19.03
N LEU A 115 2.59 5.95 19.06
CA LEU A 115 3.76 5.78 19.91
C LEU A 115 3.39 5.86 21.40
N LYS A 116 2.49 6.78 21.79
CA LYS A 116 1.98 6.89 23.17
C LYS A 116 1.24 5.62 23.61
N ALA A 117 0.56 4.94 22.70
CA ALA A 117 -0.09 3.65 22.95
C ALA A 117 0.89 2.46 22.99
N GLY A 118 2.21 2.69 22.89
CA GLY A 118 3.23 1.65 22.82
C GLY A 118 3.26 0.88 21.49
N GLY A 119 2.62 1.42 20.45
CA GLY A 119 2.68 0.89 19.09
C GLY A 119 3.95 1.30 18.35
N GLU A 120 4.08 0.83 17.12
CA GLU A 120 5.21 1.15 16.24
C GLU A 120 4.75 1.63 14.87
N VAL A 121 5.52 2.54 14.28
CA VAL A 121 5.32 3.02 12.92
C VAL A 121 6.60 2.77 12.14
N ILE A 122 6.52 1.92 11.12
CA ILE A 122 7.65 1.50 10.31
C ILE A 122 7.50 1.96 8.86
N THR A 123 8.62 2.08 8.16
CA THR A 123 8.67 2.37 6.72
C THR A 123 8.63 1.08 5.89
N PHE A 124 8.40 1.21 4.58
CA PHE A 124 8.27 0.06 3.69
C PHE A 124 9.59 -0.66 3.42
N ASP A 125 10.73 0.02 3.53
CA ASP A 125 12.08 -0.55 3.51
C ASP A 125 12.36 -1.36 4.78
N GLN A 126 12.02 -0.84 5.96
CA GLN A 126 12.10 -1.59 7.22
C GLN A 126 11.18 -2.82 7.21
N LEU A 127 9.96 -2.69 6.68
CA LEU A 127 9.05 -3.81 6.52
C LEU A 127 9.66 -4.91 5.62
N ALA A 128 10.33 -4.52 4.54
CA ALA A 128 10.95 -5.47 3.62
C ALA A 128 12.09 -6.27 4.28
N LEU A 129 12.82 -5.66 5.22
CA LEU A 129 13.82 -6.37 6.02
C LEU A 129 13.18 -7.35 7.03
N ARG A 130 12.10 -6.93 7.71
CA ARG A 130 11.43 -7.77 8.72
C ARG A 130 10.61 -8.92 8.11
N ALA A 131 9.90 -8.65 7.02
CA ALA A 131 8.95 -9.57 6.42
C ALA A 131 9.03 -9.51 4.89
N PRO A 132 10.12 -10.03 4.27
CA PRO A 132 10.33 -9.95 2.81
C PRO A 132 9.26 -10.68 2.00
N THR A 133 8.59 -11.68 2.60
CA THR A 133 7.47 -12.42 2.00
C THR A 133 6.10 -11.79 2.31
N GLY A 134 6.02 -10.82 3.21
CA GLY A 134 4.77 -10.27 3.73
C GLY A 134 4.10 -11.13 4.82
N ALA A 135 4.83 -12.08 5.43
CA ALA A 135 4.32 -12.88 6.54
C ALA A 135 3.86 -11.99 7.71
N ASN A 136 2.78 -12.41 8.39
CA ASN A 136 2.19 -11.69 9.53
C ASN A 136 1.79 -10.24 9.23
N THR A 137 1.48 -9.92 7.97
CA THR A 137 0.98 -8.59 7.58
C THR A 137 -0.49 -8.62 7.22
N VAL A 138 -1.17 -7.48 7.42
CA VAL A 138 -2.55 -7.26 6.96
C VAL A 138 -2.54 -6.07 6.01
N LEU A 139 -2.75 -6.33 4.72
CA LEU A 139 -2.70 -5.29 3.70
C LEU A 139 -4.03 -4.55 3.59
N LEU A 140 -4.08 -3.33 4.11
CA LEU A 140 -5.29 -2.51 4.16
C LEU A 140 -5.33 -1.48 3.02
N ARG A 141 -6.52 -0.96 2.72
CA ARG A 141 -6.73 0.12 1.75
C ARG A 141 -7.89 1.00 2.19
N GLY A 142 -7.74 2.32 2.04
CA GLY A 142 -8.82 3.27 2.30
C GLY A 142 -9.99 3.11 1.32
N LYS A 143 -11.17 3.59 1.71
CA LYS A 143 -12.35 3.62 0.85
C LYS A 143 -12.10 4.59 -0.31
N LYS A 144 -12.34 4.15 -1.55
CA LYS A 144 -12.12 4.95 -2.76
C LYS A 144 -13.32 5.81 -3.16
N ASN A 145 -14.52 5.36 -2.83
CA ASN A 145 -15.79 5.91 -3.34
C ASN A 145 -16.43 6.94 -2.40
N THR A 146 -15.73 7.38 -1.35
CA THR A 146 -16.27 8.31 -0.33
C THR A 146 -15.87 9.76 -0.60
N ARG A 147 -15.70 10.11 -1.86
CA ARG A 147 -15.32 11.44 -2.32
C ARG A 147 -16.47 12.01 -3.13
N GLU A 148 -16.53 13.33 -3.24
CA GLU A 148 -17.60 14.06 -3.92
C GLU A 148 -17.56 13.94 -5.46
N ALA A 149 -16.39 13.60 -6.03
CA ALA A 149 -16.11 13.56 -7.46
C ALA A 149 -16.19 12.17 -8.12
#